data_AF-A0A9D7IVI8-F1
#
_entry.id   AF-A0A9D7IVI8-F1
#
_cell.length_a   1.000
_cell.length_b   1.000
_cell.length_c   1.000
_cell.angle_alpha   90.00
_cell.angle_beta   90.00
_cell.angle_gamma   90.00
#
_symmetry.space_group_name_H-M   'P 1'
#
loop_
_entity.id
_entity.type
_entity.pdbx_description
1 polymer ?
#
loop_
_entity_poly.entity_id
_entity_poly.type
_entity_poly.pdbx_seq_one_letter_code
_entity_poly.pdbx_strand_id
1 'polypeptide(L)'
;MFVNTGDGDCCSIGAAHWIHAIRYNMNMTVLLHDNQIYGLTKMQASPTSPIGTKSKTTPRGSYLDALNPLTVTLGVQNVSFVAQAVDWIPDALYSIISAAYHHKGFSFVRIVQRCPEWLPNMYEPWMHDPDRILLLNHENGITLNPALAKVYKNQLIHDPSDINRAREIASSTDPIPVGILYHDPEVPCYEEVRNAGQLRTIDLIQKGLNAELDKFTVWPEDAEPAA
;
A
#
# COMPACT_ATOMS: atom_id res chain seq x y z
N MET A 1 -5.34 5.42 -9.86
CA MET A 1 -4.05 6.17 -9.87
C MET A 1 -2.94 5.21 -9.44
N PHE A 2 -1.74 5.27 -10.01
CA PHE A 2 -0.58 4.50 -9.52
C PHE A 2 0.42 5.40 -8.80
N VAL A 3 0.99 4.91 -7.70
CA VAL A 3 2.14 5.51 -7.01
C VAL A 3 3.23 4.45 -6.87
N ASN A 4 4.43 4.78 -7.33
CA ASN A 4 5.62 3.95 -7.16
C ASN A 4 6.51 4.63 -6.14
N THR A 5 6.91 3.90 -5.10
CA THR A 5 7.73 4.45 -4.00
C THR A 5 8.71 3.40 -3.51
N GLY A 6 9.89 3.81 -3.06
CA GLY A 6 10.84 2.90 -2.41
C GLY A 6 10.51 2.71 -0.94
N ASP A 7 11.00 1.63 -0.33
CA ASP A 7 11.01 1.41 1.13
C ASP A 7 11.44 2.64 1.92
N GLY A 8 12.52 3.27 1.50
CA GLY A 8 13.03 4.47 2.11
C GLY A 8 12.15 5.72 1.92
N ASP A 9 11.55 5.88 0.74
CA ASP A 9 10.67 7.00 0.44
C ASP A 9 9.35 6.86 1.22
N CYS A 10 8.71 5.70 1.19
CA CYS A 10 7.44 5.44 1.85
C CYS A 10 7.57 5.29 3.36
N CYS A 11 8.47 4.44 3.85
CA CYS A 11 8.51 4.06 5.26
C CYS A 11 9.39 4.99 6.12
N SER A 12 10.11 5.94 5.51
CA SER A 12 10.85 6.99 6.22
C SER A 12 10.17 8.34 6.06
N ILE A 13 10.54 9.11 5.03
CA ILE A 13 10.04 10.49 4.87
C ILE A 13 8.53 10.54 4.57
N GLY A 14 8.01 9.54 3.87
CA GLY A 14 6.61 9.41 3.49
C GLY A 14 5.70 8.75 4.52
N ALA A 15 6.22 8.33 5.69
CA ALA A 15 5.51 7.42 6.59
C ALA A 15 4.16 7.98 7.05
N ALA A 16 4.11 9.26 7.41
CA ALA A 16 2.86 9.91 7.80
C ALA A 16 1.84 9.95 6.64
N HIS A 17 2.29 10.26 5.43
CA HIS A 17 1.42 10.32 4.25
C HIS A 17 0.85 8.95 3.90
N TRP A 18 1.67 7.90 3.99
CA TRP A 18 1.24 6.51 3.79
C TRP A 18 0.13 6.10 4.77
N ILE A 19 0.33 6.34 6.07
CA ILE A 19 -0.68 6.04 7.10
C ILE A 19 -1.99 6.79 6.81
N HIS A 20 -1.93 8.08 6.44
CA HIS A 20 -3.13 8.85 6.17
C HIS A 20 -3.81 8.47 4.84
N ALA A 21 -3.06 8.06 3.82
CA ALA A 21 -3.62 7.58 2.57
C ALA A 21 -4.43 6.28 2.78
N ILE A 22 -3.92 5.36 3.62
CA ILE A 22 -4.67 4.17 4.05
C ILE A 22 -5.95 4.59 4.79
N ARG A 23 -5.85 5.49 5.79
CA ARG A 23 -7.01 5.93 6.58
C ARG A 23 -8.11 6.56 5.72
N TYR A 24 -7.73 7.29 4.69
CA TYR A 24 -8.67 7.87 3.75
C TYR A 24 -9.22 6.83 2.76
N ASN A 25 -8.53 5.70 2.58
CA ASN A 25 -8.89 4.69 1.59
C ASN A 25 -9.06 5.34 0.19
N MET A 26 -8.12 6.21 -0.17
CA MET A 26 -8.12 6.91 -1.47
C MET A 26 -8.03 5.89 -2.60
N ASN A 27 -8.78 6.10 -3.69
CA ASN A 27 -8.81 5.16 -4.81
C ASN A 27 -7.50 5.19 -5.63
N MET A 28 -6.49 4.44 -5.16
CA MET A 28 -5.14 4.42 -5.70
C MET A 28 -4.41 3.11 -5.40
N THR A 29 -3.47 2.76 -6.27
CA THR A 29 -2.60 1.60 -6.12
C THR A 29 -1.18 2.06 -5.82
N VAL A 30 -0.69 1.73 -4.62
CA VAL A 30 0.68 2.01 -4.18
C VAL A 30 1.52 0.75 -4.31
N LEU A 31 2.58 0.86 -5.10
CA LEU A 31 3.60 -0.16 -5.26
C LEU A 31 4.84 0.27 -4.45
N LEU A 32 5.10 -0.45 -3.35
CA LEU A 32 6.29 -0.26 -2.53
C LEU A 32 7.40 -1.17 -3.04
N HIS A 33 8.43 -0.58 -3.64
CA HIS A 33 9.65 -1.27 -4.05
C HIS A 33 10.57 -1.43 -2.84
N ASP A 34 10.46 -2.58 -2.16
CA ASP A 34 11.22 -2.86 -0.94
C ASP A 34 12.47 -3.65 -1.26
N ASN A 35 13.58 -2.91 -1.40
CA ASN A 35 14.90 -3.46 -1.65
C ASN A 35 15.83 -3.36 -0.43
N GLN A 36 15.28 -2.96 0.72
CA GLN A 36 15.95 -2.90 2.02
C GLN A 36 17.18 -1.97 2.08
N ILE A 37 17.29 -1.01 1.16
CA ILE A 37 18.42 -0.07 1.11
C ILE A 37 18.07 1.21 0.32
N TYR A 38 18.61 2.35 0.72
CA TYR A 38 18.59 3.54 -0.12
C TYR A 38 19.56 3.39 -1.30
N GLY A 39 19.07 2.78 -2.40
CA GLY A 39 19.89 2.46 -3.57
C GLY A 39 20.41 3.68 -4.32
N LEU A 40 19.54 4.65 -4.61
CA LEU A 40 19.88 5.82 -5.44
C LEU A 40 20.93 6.74 -4.77
N THR A 41 20.84 6.90 -3.45
CA THR A 41 21.78 7.73 -2.68
C THR A 41 23.07 6.99 -2.29
N LYS A 42 23.27 5.79 -2.82
CA LYS A 42 24.49 4.96 -2.67
C LYS A 42 24.63 4.26 -1.31
N MET A 43 23.67 3.41 -0.98
CA MET A 43 23.76 2.41 0.09
C MET A 43 23.75 2.98 1.50
N GLN A 44 22.69 3.72 1.85
CA GLN A 44 22.33 4.02 3.23
C GLN A 44 21.25 3.05 3.70
N ALA A 45 21.22 2.75 5.00
CA ALA A 45 20.20 1.87 5.56
C ALA A 45 18.81 2.52 5.43
N SER A 46 17.81 1.74 5.00
CA SER A 46 16.40 2.12 4.96
C SER A 46 15.67 1.62 6.22
N PRO A 47 14.40 2.01 6.44
CA PRO A 47 13.60 1.48 7.55
C PRO A 47 13.38 -0.04 7.50
N THR A 48 13.48 -0.67 6.33
CA THR A 48 13.26 -2.11 6.13
C THR A 48 14.57 -2.90 6.07
N SER A 49 15.74 -2.24 6.21
CA SER A 49 17.03 -2.92 6.31
C SER A 49 17.08 -3.86 7.51
N PRO A 50 17.41 -5.16 7.32
CA PRO A 50 17.57 -6.10 8.43
C PRO A 50 18.63 -5.64 9.45
N ILE A 51 18.47 -6.05 10.70
CA ILE A 51 19.46 -5.81 11.75
C ILE A 51 20.84 -6.34 11.31
N GLY A 52 21.89 -5.58 11.59
CA GLY A 52 23.26 -5.92 11.18
C GLY A 52 23.61 -5.57 9.73
N THR A 53 22.67 -5.08 8.91
CA THR A 53 22.95 -4.63 7.54
C THR A 53 23.97 -3.50 7.54
N LYS A 54 25.18 -3.74 7.05
CA LYS A 54 26.24 -2.72 6.96
C LYS A 54 25.98 -1.81 5.78
N SER A 55 25.99 -0.50 6.01
CA SER A 55 25.78 0.51 4.98
C SER A 55 26.77 1.67 5.13
N LYS A 56 26.77 2.64 4.21
CA LYS A 56 27.67 3.81 4.26
C LYS A 56 27.46 4.66 5.53
N THR A 57 26.24 4.74 6.03
CA THR A 57 25.88 5.50 7.24
C THR A 57 25.83 4.62 8.49
N THR A 58 25.75 3.30 8.33
CA THR A 58 25.77 2.32 9.43
C THR A 58 26.90 1.30 9.22
N PRO A 59 28.18 1.72 9.36
CA PRO A 59 29.32 0.85 9.06
C PRO A 59 29.44 -0.37 10.00
N ARG A 60 28.81 -0.29 11.18
CA ARG A 60 28.74 -1.37 12.17
C ARG A 60 27.47 -2.24 12.02
N GLY A 61 26.62 -1.95 11.04
CA GLY A 61 25.33 -2.60 10.86
C GLY A 61 24.17 -1.74 11.38
N SER A 62 22.98 -1.93 10.80
CA SER A 62 21.71 -1.42 11.32
C SER A 62 21.45 -1.95 12.74
N TYR A 63 20.94 -1.09 13.62
CA TYR A 63 20.77 -1.41 15.05
C TYR A 63 19.33 -1.73 15.46
N LEU A 64 18.36 -1.27 14.66
CA LEU A 64 16.94 -1.48 14.93
C LEU A 64 16.44 -2.67 14.13
N ASP A 65 15.41 -3.33 14.65
CA ASP A 65 14.66 -4.31 13.87
C ASP A 65 14.03 -3.64 12.65
N ALA A 66 14.03 -4.36 11.53
CA ALA A 66 13.44 -3.88 10.29
C ALA A 66 11.94 -3.64 10.48
N LEU A 67 11.47 -2.47 10.05
CA LEU A 67 10.05 -2.19 9.95
C LEU A 67 9.45 -3.18 8.94
N ASN A 68 8.36 -3.85 9.32
CA ASN A 68 7.60 -4.71 8.40
C ASN A 68 6.42 -3.91 7.82
N PRO A 69 6.45 -3.54 6.52
CA PRO A 69 5.42 -2.68 5.96
C PRO A 69 4.03 -3.32 5.95
N LEU A 70 3.95 -4.66 5.89
CA LEU A 70 2.67 -5.37 5.90
C LEU A 70 1.98 -5.25 7.25
N THR A 71 2.70 -5.50 8.35
CA THR A 71 2.11 -5.45 9.70
C THR A 71 1.70 -4.02 10.06
N VAL A 72 2.48 -3.02 9.64
CA VAL A 72 2.12 -1.61 9.80
C VAL A 72 0.83 -1.30 9.03
N THR A 73 0.76 -1.66 7.74
CA THR A 73 -0.43 -1.40 6.89
C THR A 73 -1.69 -2.05 7.47
N LEU A 74 -1.61 -3.33 7.85
CA LEU A 74 -2.73 -4.09 8.42
C LEU A 74 -3.11 -3.63 9.84
N GLY A 75 -2.24 -2.85 10.49
CA GLY A 75 -2.52 -2.19 11.77
C GLY A 75 -3.27 -0.87 11.64
N VAL A 76 -3.31 -0.27 10.44
CA VAL A 76 -4.02 1.00 10.21
C VAL A 76 -5.52 0.73 10.04
N GLN A 77 -6.34 1.60 10.65
CA GLN A 77 -7.79 1.56 10.49
C GLN A 77 -8.19 1.98 9.06
N ASN A 78 -9.28 1.40 8.56
CA ASN A 78 -9.81 1.64 7.21
C ASN A 78 -8.91 1.10 6.07
N VAL A 79 -7.99 0.18 6.39
CA VAL A 79 -7.28 -0.61 5.37
C VAL A 79 -8.29 -1.49 4.62
N SER A 80 -8.11 -1.62 3.31
CA SER A 80 -9.06 -2.28 2.40
C SER A 80 -8.38 -3.28 1.47
N PHE A 81 -7.12 -3.07 1.09
CA PHE A 81 -6.36 -4.01 0.26
C PHE A 81 -4.87 -4.02 0.60
N VAL A 82 -4.33 -5.21 0.91
CA VAL A 82 -2.91 -5.44 1.20
C VAL A 82 -2.42 -6.70 0.51
N ALA A 83 -1.32 -6.59 -0.22
CA ALA A 83 -0.69 -7.71 -0.89
C ALA A 83 0.84 -7.65 -0.81
N GLN A 84 1.47 -8.80 -1.02
CA GLN A 84 2.92 -8.91 -1.14
C GLN A 84 3.29 -9.73 -2.38
N ALA A 85 4.26 -9.21 -3.13
CA ALA A 85 4.83 -9.87 -4.29
C ALA A 85 6.36 -9.95 -4.16
N VAL A 86 6.97 -10.79 -4.99
CA VAL A 86 8.43 -10.84 -5.19
C VAL A 86 8.74 -10.55 -6.65
N ASP A 87 9.85 -9.87 -6.93
CA ASP A 87 10.18 -9.46 -8.31
C ASP A 87 10.54 -10.64 -9.24
N TRP A 88 10.93 -11.78 -8.67
CA TRP A 88 11.39 -12.96 -9.40
C TRP A 88 10.28 -13.96 -9.74
N ILE A 89 9.02 -13.63 -9.43
CA ILE A 89 7.83 -14.39 -9.86
C ILE A 89 6.89 -13.45 -10.65
N PRO A 90 7.20 -13.17 -11.92
CA PRO A 90 6.48 -12.17 -12.72
C PRO A 90 4.97 -12.45 -12.85
N ASP A 91 4.58 -13.72 -12.99
CA ASP A 91 3.17 -14.11 -13.12
C ASP A 91 2.35 -13.75 -11.87
N ALA A 92 2.90 -14.02 -10.69
CA ALA A 92 2.26 -13.68 -9.42
C ALA A 92 2.24 -12.16 -9.23
N LEU A 93 3.36 -11.48 -9.50
CA LEU A 93 3.46 -10.02 -9.44
C LEU A 93 2.40 -9.33 -10.33
N TYR A 94 2.28 -9.77 -11.58
CA TYR A 94 1.27 -9.25 -12.51
C TYR A 94 -0.16 -9.46 -11.98
N SER A 95 -0.46 -10.67 -11.50
CA SER A 95 -1.78 -11.00 -10.97
C SER A 95 -2.15 -10.14 -9.75
N ILE A 96 -1.19 -9.93 -8.84
CA ILE A 96 -1.35 -9.06 -7.67
C ILE A 96 -1.61 -7.61 -8.08
N ILE A 97 -0.79 -7.05 -8.97
CA ILE A 97 -0.93 -5.66 -9.42
C ILE A 97 -2.26 -5.48 -10.15
N SER A 98 -2.68 -6.45 -10.97
CA SER A 98 -3.97 -6.42 -11.65
C SER A 98 -5.13 -6.37 -10.66
N ALA A 99 -5.13 -7.24 -9.64
CA ALA A 99 -6.15 -7.21 -8.59
C ALA A 99 -6.15 -5.88 -7.82
N ALA A 100 -4.95 -5.38 -7.46
CA ALA A 100 -4.76 -4.12 -6.76
C ALA A 100 -5.27 -2.90 -7.54
N TYR A 101 -5.20 -2.94 -8.88
CA TYR A 101 -5.72 -1.88 -9.76
C TYR A 101 -7.25 -1.90 -9.84
N HIS A 102 -7.87 -3.08 -9.83
CA HIS A 102 -9.32 -3.21 -9.94
C HIS A 102 -10.04 -3.01 -8.60
N HIS A 103 -9.33 -3.10 -7.48
CA HIS A 103 -9.86 -2.73 -6.17
C HIS A 103 -10.21 -1.24 -6.12
N LYS A 104 -11.41 -0.93 -5.63
CA LYS A 104 -11.86 0.44 -5.37
C LYS A 104 -11.47 0.82 -3.95
N GLY A 105 -10.40 1.61 -3.84
CA GLY A 105 -9.83 2.00 -2.55
C GLY A 105 -8.31 2.06 -2.60
N PHE A 106 -7.69 2.12 -1.43
CA PHE A 106 -6.25 2.18 -1.27
C PHE A 106 -5.67 0.76 -1.31
N SER A 107 -5.04 0.42 -2.43
CA SER A 107 -4.32 -0.84 -2.58
C SER A 107 -2.85 -0.67 -2.24
N PHE A 108 -2.37 -1.38 -1.23
CA PHE A 108 -0.96 -1.44 -0.89
C PHE A 108 -0.33 -2.77 -1.34
N VAL A 109 0.66 -2.69 -2.23
CA VAL A 109 1.43 -3.86 -2.69
C VAL A 109 2.89 -3.69 -2.30
N ARG A 110 3.36 -4.50 -1.35
CA ARG A 110 4.79 -4.62 -1.07
C ARG A 110 5.44 -5.53 -2.11
N ILE A 111 6.37 -5.01 -2.88
CA ILE A 111 7.17 -5.77 -3.83
C ILE A 111 8.54 -5.97 -3.19
N VAL A 112 8.83 -7.18 -2.74
CA VAL A 112 10.17 -7.58 -2.31
C VAL A 112 11.04 -7.60 -3.57
N GLN A 113 11.96 -6.65 -3.65
CA GLN A 113 12.72 -6.35 -4.85
C GLN A 113 14.21 -6.49 -4.59
N ARG A 114 14.94 -7.09 -5.52
CA ARG A 114 16.39 -7.22 -5.43
C ARG A 114 17.09 -5.89 -5.73
N CYS A 115 18.22 -5.65 -5.08
CA CYS A 115 19.15 -4.57 -5.41
C CYS A 115 20.54 -5.14 -5.72
N PRO A 116 20.80 -5.59 -6.97
CA PRO A 116 22.04 -6.27 -7.32
C PRO A 116 23.31 -5.46 -7.07
N GLU A 117 23.24 -4.13 -7.21
CA GLU A 117 24.39 -3.24 -7.04
C GLU A 117 24.87 -3.18 -5.58
N TRP A 118 23.95 -3.12 -4.62
CA TRP A 118 24.29 -2.87 -3.21
C TRP A 118 24.12 -4.11 -2.32
N LEU A 119 23.19 -5.00 -2.66
CA LEU A 119 22.80 -6.18 -1.88
C LEU A 119 22.60 -7.41 -2.81
N PRO A 120 23.61 -7.84 -3.58
CA PRO A 120 23.46 -8.86 -4.63
C PRO A 120 22.94 -10.21 -4.11
N ASN A 121 23.40 -10.63 -2.94
CA ASN A 121 23.15 -12.00 -2.45
C ASN A 121 22.02 -12.07 -1.43
N MET A 122 21.36 -10.94 -1.14
CA MET A 122 20.39 -10.84 -0.04
C MET A 122 19.22 -11.81 -0.19
N TYR A 123 18.69 -11.96 -1.41
CA TYR A 123 17.53 -12.81 -1.68
C TYR A 123 17.87 -14.12 -2.43
N GLU A 124 19.16 -14.43 -2.65
CA GLU A 124 19.57 -15.69 -3.30
C GLU A 124 18.94 -16.94 -2.68
N PRO A 125 18.87 -17.09 -1.33
CA PRO A 125 18.24 -18.27 -0.73
C PRO A 125 16.78 -18.47 -1.16
N TRP A 126 15.99 -17.39 -1.25
CA TRP A 126 14.58 -17.44 -1.64
C TRP A 126 14.37 -17.60 -3.15
N MET A 127 15.35 -17.20 -3.96
CA MET A 127 15.32 -17.43 -5.40
C MET A 127 15.59 -18.89 -5.76
N HIS A 128 16.47 -19.55 -5.00
CA HIS A 128 16.92 -20.91 -5.28
C HIS A 128 16.09 -22.00 -4.61
N ASP A 129 15.33 -21.65 -3.56
CA ASP A 129 14.48 -22.58 -2.83
C ASP A 129 13.01 -22.15 -2.91
N PRO A 130 12.21 -22.79 -3.78
CA PRO A 130 10.77 -22.53 -3.89
C PRO A 130 9.99 -22.74 -2.60
N ASP A 131 10.46 -23.59 -1.67
CA ASP A 131 9.76 -23.85 -0.42
C ASP A 131 9.86 -22.66 0.56
N ARG A 132 10.81 -21.75 0.33
CA ARG A 132 10.90 -20.47 1.06
C ARG A 132 9.92 -19.41 0.57
N ILE A 133 9.13 -19.70 -0.46
CA ILE A 133 8.02 -18.84 -0.90
C ILE A 133 6.71 -19.51 -0.53
N LEU A 134 5.89 -18.81 0.25
CA LEU A 134 4.56 -19.25 0.62
C LEU A 134 3.53 -18.57 -0.28
N LEU A 135 3.01 -19.29 -1.29
CA LEU A 135 1.97 -18.73 -2.16
C LEU A 135 0.59 -18.79 -1.49
N LEU A 136 -0.04 -17.64 -1.36
CA LEU A 136 -1.42 -17.52 -0.88
C LEU A 136 -2.38 -17.73 -2.04
N ASN A 137 -3.25 -18.72 -1.94
CA ASN A 137 -4.25 -19.02 -2.96
C ASN A 137 -5.67 -18.95 -2.39
N HIS A 138 -6.58 -18.37 -3.17
CA HIS A 138 -8.00 -18.25 -2.82
C HIS A 138 -8.81 -17.82 -4.04
N GLU A 139 -10.09 -18.20 -4.09
CA GLU A 139 -11.02 -17.78 -5.16
C GLU A 139 -11.23 -16.26 -5.18
N ASN A 140 -11.36 -15.64 -4.01
CA ASN A 140 -11.48 -14.19 -3.83
C ASN A 140 -10.11 -13.47 -3.76
N GLY A 141 -9.02 -14.23 -3.95
CA GLY A 141 -7.65 -13.75 -3.91
C GLY A 141 -6.98 -13.94 -5.28
N ILE A 142 -5.91 -14.72 -5.30
CA ILE A 142 -5.22 -15.07 -6.55
C ILE A 142 -5.36 -16.57 -6.77
N THR A 143 -5.76 -16.93 -7.99
CA THR A 143 -5.73 -18.31 -8.47
C THR A 143 -4.40 -18.56 -9.18
N LEU A 144 -3.65 -19.56 -8.72
CA LEU A 144 -2.34 -19.87 -9.28
C LEU A 144 -2.46 -20.53 -10.66
N ASN A 145 -1.62 -20.11 -11.60
CA ASN A 145 -1.44 -20.83 -12.86
C ASN A 145 -0.91 -22.26 -12.58
N PRO A 146 -1.43 -23.32 -13.24
CA PRO A 146 -0.93 -24.69 -13.10
C PRO A 146 0.58 -24.88 -13.23
N ALA A 147 1.26 -24.05 -14.04
CA ALA A 147 2.72 -24.10 -14.17
C ALA A 147 3.40 -23.62 -12.88
N LEU A 148 2.94 -22.51 -12.31
CA LEU A 148 3.45 -21.94 -11.07
C LEU A 148 3.21 -22.89 -9.88
N ALA A 149 2.01 -23.49 -9.82
CA ALA A 149 1.63 -24.42 -8.76
C ALA A 149 2.48 -25.71 -8.72
N LYS A 150 3.12 -26.09 -9.84
CA LYS A 150 4.06 -27.23 -9.88
C LYS A 150 5.43 -26.89 -9.29
N VAL A 151 5.89 -25.65 -9.48
CA VAL A 151 7.20 -25.18 -9.01
C VAL A 151 7.15 -24.83 -7.53
N TYR A 152 6.14 -24.06 -7.13
CA TYR A 152 5.96 -23.57 -5.77
C TYR A 152 4.93 -24.42 -5.04
N LYS A 153 5.40 -25.44 -4.33
CA LYS A 153 4.53 -26.39 -3.61
C LYS A 153 4.09 -25.89 -2.24
N ASN A 154 4.87 -24.99 -1.63
CA ASN A 154 4.51 -24.35 -0.39
C ASN A 154 3.39 -23.32 -0.64
N GLN A 155 2.16 -23.76 -0.42
CA GLN A 155 0.94 -22.99 -0.69
C GLN A 155 0.04 -23.00 0.54
N LEU A 156 -0.66 -21.90 0.75
CA LEU A 156 -1.66 -21.75 1.80
C LEU A 156 -2.97 -21.26 1.20
N ILE A 157 -4.06 -22.00 1.46
CA ILE A 157 -5.42 -21.51 1.22
C ILE A 157 -5.73 -20.48 2.29
N HIS A 158 -5.94 -19.24 1.87
CA HIS A 158 -6.11 -18.09 2.77
C HIS A 158 -7.24 -17.20 2.28
N ASP A 159 -8.30 -17.04 3.06
CA ASP A 159 -9.38 -16.10 2.76
C ASP A 159 -8.91 -14.66 3.02
N PRO A 160 -8.83 -13.80 1.98
CA PRO A 160 -8.34 -12.44 2.14
C PRO A 160 -9.33 -11.53 2.91
N SER A 161 -10.55 -11.97 3.22
CA SER A 161 -11.45 -11.19 4.08
C SER A 161 -11.10 -11.29 5.58
N ASP A 162 -10.30 -12.28 5.99
CA ASP A 162 -9.90 -12.45 7.39
C ASP A 162 -8.67 -11.59 7.74
N ILE A 163 -8.92 -10.43 8.32
CA ILE A 163 -7.87 -9.50 8.75
C ILE A 163 -6.95 -10.07 9.85
N ASN A 164 -7.46 -10.94 10.73
CA ASN A 164 -6.65 -11.51 11.80
C ASN A 164 -5.66 -12.52 11.22
N ARG A 165 -6.16 -13.37 10.32
CA ARG A 165 -5.29 -14.30 9.59
C ARG A 165 -4.29 -13.56 8.70
N ALA A 166 -4.70 -12.47 8.05
CA ALA A 166 -3.80 -11.61 7.29
C ALA A 166 -2.64 -11.08 8.16
N ARG A 167 -2.92 -10.64 9.39
CA ARG A 167 -1.92 -10.15 10.35
C ARG A 167 -0.96 -11.24 10.81
N GLU A 168 -1.47 -12.45 11.06
CA GLU A 168 -0.63 -13.61 11.39
C GLU A 168 0.33 -13.92 10.24
N ILE A 169 -0.17 -14.00 9.00
CA ILE A 169 0.66 -14.25 7.81
C ILE A 169 1.69 -13.14 7.63
N ALA A 170 1.29 -11.88 7.78
CA ALA A 170 2.18 -10.73 7.66
C ALA A 170 3.30 -10.69 8.71
N SER A 171 3.13 -11.35 9.86
CA SER A 171 4.17 -11.44 10.89
C SER A 171 5.32 -12.39 10.52
N SER A 172 5.10 -13.28 9.54
CA SER A 172 6.13 -14.18 9.02
C SER A 172 6.96 -13.53 7.93
N THR A 173 8.28 -13.72 7.99
CA THR A 173 9.24 -13.24 6.98
C THR A 173 9.97 -14.37 6.25
N ASP A 174 9.93 -15.60 6.77
CA ASP A 174 10.49 -16.80 6.16
C ASP A 174 9.63 -18.03 6.54
N PRO A 175 8.93 -18.67 5.59
CA PRO A 175 8.88 -18.36 4.16
C PRO A 175 8.21 -17.00 3.86
N ILE A 176 8.56 -16.38 2.73
CA ILE A 176 7.99 -15.11 2.28
C ILE A 176 6.56 -15.35 1.78
N PRO A 177 5.52 -14.77 2.41
CA PRO A 177 4.15 -14.87 1.89
C PRO A 177 4.01 -14.04 0.61
N VAL A 178 3.45 -14.64 -0.44
CA VAL A 178 3.24 -14.00 -1.74
C VAL A 178 1.79 -14.20 -2.16
N GLY A 179 1.08 -13.09 -2.37
CA GLY A 179 -0.32 -13.06 -2.75
C GLY A 179 -1.07 -11.89 -2.10
N ILE A 180 -2.39 -11.96 -2.12
CA ILE A 180 -3.26 -10.99 -1.43
C ILE A 180 -3.40 -11.45 0.02
N LEU A 181 -2.97 -10.61 0.95
CA LEU A 181 -3.10 -10.88 2.39
C LEU A 181 -4.46 -10.42 2.89
N TYR A 182 -4.93 -9.26 2.45
CA TYR A 182 -6.22 -8.71 2.87
C TYR A 182 -6.94 -8.02 1.71
N HIS A 183 -8.25 -8.21 1.62
CA HIS A 183 -9.11 -7.55 0.66
C HIS A 183 -10.54 -7.42 1.23
N ASP A 184 -10.99 -6.18 1.38
CA ASP A 184 -12.34 -5.81 1.77
C ASP A 184 -12.83 -4.65 0.88
N PRO A 185 -13.67 -4.93 -0.12
CA PRO A 185 -14.18 -3.90 -1.04
C PRO A 185 -15.32 -3.05 -0.44
N GLU A 186 -15.83 -3.38 0.74
CA GLU A 186 -16.95 -2.67 1.38
C GLU A 186 -16.47 -1.47 2.21
N VAL A 187 -15.16 -1.33 2.39
CA VAL A 187 -14.56 -0.20 3.11
C VAL A 187 -14.79 1.10 2.33
N PRO A 188 -15.45 2.13 2.91
CA PRO A 188 -15.75 3.36 2.19
C PRO A 188 -14.49 4.08 1.70
N CYS A 189 -14.53 4.57 0.46
CA CYS A 189 -13.43 5.37 -0.11
C CYS A 189 -13.60 6.85 0.22
N TYR A 190 -12.50 7.60 0.28
CA TYR A 190 -12.54 9.04 0.53
C TYR A 190 -13.44 9.77 -0.47
N GLU A 191 -13.35 9.39 -1.74
CA GLU A 191 -14.10 9.95 -2.85
C GLU A 191 -15.61 9.76 -2.67
N GLU A 192 -16.04 8.65 -2.06
CA GLU A 192 -17.44 8.35 -1.80
C GLU A 192 -17.97 9.16 -0.62
N VAL A 193 -17.20 9.22 0.47
CA VAL A 193 -17.57 9.97 1.69
C VAL A 193 -17.56 11.48 1.45
N ARG A 194 -16.70 11.97 0.55
CA ARG A 194 -16.57 13.39 0.21
C ARG A 194 -17.29 13.78 -1.07
N ASN A 195 -17.99 12.84 -1.71
CA ASN A 195 -18.77 13.15 -2.90
C ASN A 195 -19.81 14.21 -2.54
N ALA A 196 -19.55 15.46 -2.92
CA ALA A 196 -20.57 16.48 -2.87
C ALA A 196 -21.56 16.10 -3.97
N GLY A 197 -22.71 15.51 -3.61
CA GLY A 197 -23.75 15.10 -4.55
C GLY A 197 -24.28 16.23 -5.46
N GLN A 198 -23.76 17.45 -5.29
CA GLN A 198 -23.92 18.59 -6.18
C GLN A 198 -22.54 19.19 -6.53
N LEU A 199 -22.31 19.41 -7.83
CA LEU A 199 -21.14 20.16 -8.31
C LEU A 199 -21.16 21.58 -7.72
N ARG A 200 -20.01 22.02 -7.18
CA ARG A 200 -19.83 23.40 -6.71
C ARG A 200 -19.63 24.33 -7.90
N THR A 201 -20.71 24.74 -8.54
CA THR A 201 -20.68 25.74 -9.62
C THR A 201 -20.44 27.14 -9.05
N ILE A 202 -19.97 28.06 -9.90
CA ILE A 202 -19.78 29.47 -9.52
C ILE A 202 -21.10 30.06 -9.00
N ASP A 203 -22.21 29.81 -9.69
CA ASP A 203 -23.54 30.29 -9.28
C ASP A 203 -23.96 29.76 -7.91
N LEU A 204 -23.69 28.48 -7.60
CA LEU A 204 -24.01 27.90 -6.30
C LEU A 204 -23.19 28.55 -5.19
N ILE A 205 -21.90 28.78 -5.43
CA ILE A 205 -20.99 29.45 -4.49
C ILE A 205 -21.45 30.90 -4.29
N GLN A 206 -21.73 31.62 -5.37
CA GLN A 206 -22.18 33.02 -5.32
C GLN A 206 -23.50 33.14 -4.57
N LYS A 207 -24.48 32.28 -4.86
CA LYS A 207 -25.77 32.27 -4.16
C LYS A 207 -25.60 31.98 -2.67
N GLY A 208 -24.79 30.98 -2.31
CA GLY A 208 -24.50 30.66 -0.91
C GLY A 208 -23.79 31.79 -0.17
N LEU A 209 -22.82 32.45 -0.82
CA LEU A 209 -22.09 33.57 -0.23
C LEU A 209 -22.99 34.79 -0.03
N ASN A 210 -23.77 35.15 -1.05
CA ASN A 210 -24.73 36.26 -0.97
C ASN A 210 -25.76 36.01 0.14
N ALA A 211 -26.33 34.80 0.21
CA ALA A 211 -27.29 34.45 1.26
C ALA A 211 -26.72 34.57 2.70
N GLU A 212 -25.42 34.32 2.90
CA GLU A 212 -24.78 34.55 4.21
C GLU A 212 -24.48 36.03 4.46
N LEU A 213 -24.03 36.76 3.45
CA LEU A 213 -23.74 38.20 3.56
C LEU A 213 -25.00 39.02 3.81
N ASP A 214 -26.11 38.66 3.15
CA ASP A 214 -27.40 39.33 3.27
C ASP A 214 -27.99 39.29 4.68
N LYS A 215 -27.59 38.33 5.52
CA LYS A 215 -27.95 38.29 6.95
C LYS A 215 -27.38 39.47 7.75
N PHE A 216 -26.29 40.06 7.26
CA PHE A 216 -25.59 41.18 7.89
C PHE A 216 -25.72 42.48 7.08
N THR A 217 -26.30 42.42 5.89
CA THR A 217 -26.54 43.59 5.05
C THR A 217 -27.66 44.43 5.65
N VAL A 218 -27.37 45.71 5.91
CA VAL A 218 -28.40 46.71 6.22
C VAL A 218 -28.88 47.30 4.91
N TRP A 219 -30.08 46.89 4.49
CA TRP A 219 -30.69 47.36 3.25
C TRP A 219 -31.26 48.78 3.42
N PRO A 220 -31.08 49.67 2.44
CA PRO A 220 -31.84 50.92 2.35
C PRO A 220 -33.35 50.63 2.31
N GLU A 221 -34.18 51.53 2.86
CA GLU A 221 -35.64 51.33 3.01
C GLU A 221 -36.39 50.99 1.70
N ASP A 222 -35.78 51.27 0.54
CA ASP A 222 -36.37 51.10 -0.79
C ASP A 222 -35.78 49.93 -1.63
N ALA A 223 -34.91 49.08 -1.06
CA ALA A 223 -34.27 47.99 -1.79
C ALA A 223 -34.65 46.60 -1.23
N GLU A 224 -35.21 45.74 -2.09
CA GLU A 224 -35.43 44.33 -1.74
C GLU A 224 -34.15 43.49 -1.95
N PRO A 225 -33.93 42.46 -1.11
CA PRO A 225 -32.80 41.54 -1.28
C PRO A 225 -32.93 40.75 -2.59
N ALA A 226 -31.79 40.50 -3.24
CA ALA A 226 -31.76 39.73 -4.49
C ALA A 226 -32.03 38.24 -4.22
N ALA A 227 -33.03 37.66 -4.90
CA ALA A 227 -33.50 36.27 -4.75
C ALA A 227 -32.55 35.19 -5.32
#